data_AF-A0A229UQV2-F1
#
_entry.id   AF-A0A229UQV2-F1
#
_cell.length_a   1.000
_cell.length_b   1.000
_cell.length_c   1.000
_cell.angle_alpha   90.00
_cell.angle_beta   90.00
_cell.angle_gamma   90.00
#
_symmetry.space_group_name_H-M   'P 1'
#
loop_
_entity.id
_entity.type
_entity.pdbx_description
1 polymer ?
#
loop_
_entity_poly.entity_id
_entity_poly.type
_entity_poly.pdbx_seq_one_letter_code
_entity_poly.pdbx_strand_id
1 'polypeptide(L)'
;MYGDTSSAAAKLSIPGTSVTASADDGNVPANTVDGNLATRWSASGDGQWIQYDLGANKKLAYMKIAFLSGDIRTSTFDIQASTDNVSFTTISANVTSSLNTALQTFDFPDADPVRYVRIVGHGNSVNAWNSYTEVEMYGGDSSGSGGSGTVVPVSTSSQLSSALSNAAAGTTIVLANGTYTQSTPFIITGKQGTSAAPITIKAANQGQAIISGGAAIHISSSSYVTIEGLKFTNTGNTAILLDGSNHIRVTRNTFALAATGGDLIWLQVSGSNSHHNQIDHNDFGNKSDTAPLIAYQGDGNGNVSQYDVIELNYFHDVGPWVANGKETIRLGLSSVSLSNGYNTIQNNLFENTDGEPEIVSVKSGNNTVRYNTFKTSKGGLTSRHGHSNSFYGNFFLGDGVESNQDGIRIYGNDHKIYNNYMEKLTGNAILLDSGSYDGGSDGYPSNPSSSDLTAQWKIYRANVVNNTIVDSATGIIVGSGKTYPPQDSRVANNIVRNTVGTLYNEAATTNTVFEGNIGYGSTVNNKSRAAAEIWNTNPLFTTVGGLQKLSDSSPAINYAKGSYAFVTKDMDGETRSTNDTGADERSNATTFSIRPLTPADVGPLAP
;
A
#
# COMPACT_ATOMS: atom_id res chain seq x y z
N MET A 1 -25.96 -22.03 -38.34
CA MET A 1 -25.55 -20.66 -38.71
C MET A 1 -25.80 -19.77 -37.51
N TYR A 2 -24.80 -19.61 -36.65
CA TYR A 2 -24.72 -18.46 -35.76
C TYR A 2 -23.85 -17.45 -36.52
N GLY A 3 -24.46 -16.36 -36.96
CA GLY A 3 -23.75 -15.29 -37.65
C GLY A 3 -22.85 -14.59 -36.64
N ASP A 4 -21.55 -14.72 -36.84
CA ASP A 4 -20.56 -13.82 -36.29
C ASP A 4 -20.83 -12.43 -36.89
N THR A 5 -21.39 -11.53 -36.09
CA THR A 5 -21.50 -10.11 -36.43
C THR A 5 -20.32 -9.36 -35.82
N SER A 6 -19.09 -9.72 -36.20
CA SER A 6 -17.97 -8.79 -36.05
C SER A 6 -18.22 -7.62 -37.00
N SER A 7 -18.73 -6.51 -36.47
CA SER A 7 -18.73 -5.24 -37.20
C SER A 7 -17.31 -4.96 -37.69
N ALA A 8 -17.12 -4.80 -39.00
CA ALA A 8 -15.83 -4.39 -39.54
C ALA A 8 -15.39 -3.05 -38.90
N ALA A 9 -14.10 -2.92 -38.57
CA ALA A 9 -13.55 -1.71 -37.99
C ALA A 9 -13.74 -0.51 -38.95
N ALA A 10 -14.31 0.59 -38.44
CA ALA A 10 -14.58 1.81 -39.20
C ALA A 10 -13.53 2.89 -38.89
N LYS A 11 -13.28 3.80 -39.85
CA LYS A 11 -12.39 4.96 -39.64
C LYS A 11 -12.97 5.86 -38.55
N LEU A 12 -12.19 6.12 -37.51
CA LEU A 12 -12.54 7.04 -36.44
C LEU A 12 -12.37 8.49 -36.90
N SER A 13 -13.34 9.34 -36.57
CA SER A 13 -13.30 10.77 -36.91
C SER A 13 -12.53 11.55 -35.86
N ILE A 14 -11.38 12.10 -36.25
CA ILE A 14 -10.49 12.86 -35.35
C ILE A 14 -10.35 14.29 -35.88
N PRO A 15 -10.90 15.32 -35.22
CA PRO A 15 -10.74 16.70 -35.67
C PRO A 15 -9.30 17.17 -35.45
N GLY A 16 -8.75 18.00 -36.34
CA GLY A 16 -7.38 18.53 -36.20
C GLY A 16 -7.12 19.27 -34.88
N THR A 17 -8.15 19.84 -34.25
CA THR A 17 -8.09 20.48 -32.92
C THR A 17 -7.89 19.50 -31.76
N SER A 18 -8.09 18.20 -31.99
CA SER A 18 -7.88 17.13 -31.01
C SER A 18 -6.52 16.45 -31.14
N VAL A 19 -5.64 16.98 -32.00
CA VAL A 19 -4.29 16.47 -32.23
C VAL A 19 -3.27 17.42 -31.61
N THR A 20 -2.41 16.89 -30.74
CA THR A 20 -1.31 17.63 -30.09
C THR A 20 0.01 16.92 -30.32
N ALA A 21 1.13 17.62 -30.16
CA ALA A 21 2.47 17.03 -30.30
C ALA A 21 3.46 17.65 -29.31
N SER A 22 4.60 17.00 -29.13
CA SER A 22 5.71 17.47 -28.29
C SER A 22 6.35 18.76 -28.82
N ALA A 23 6.43 18.90 -30.14
CA ALA A 23 6.99 20.04 -30.85
C ALA A 23 6.54 20.02 -32.33
N ASP A 24 6.84 21.08 -33.08
CA ASP A 24 6.74 21.10 -34.55
C ASP A 24 7.74 22.10 -35.19
N ASP A 25 8.03 21.93 -36.48
CA ASP A 25 8.90 22.83 -37.28
C ASP A 25 8.10 23.90 -38.05
N GLY A 26 6.87 24.22 -37.62
CA GLY A 26 5.89 24.98 -38.37
C GLY A 26 4.93 24.11 -39.21
N ASN A 27 5.23 22.81 -39.35
CA ASN A 27 4.30 21.81 -39.89
C ASN A 27 3.53 21.18 -38.72
N VAL A 28 2.32 21.69 -38.48
CA VAL A 28 1.55 21.48 -37.23
C VAL A 28 0.87 20.09 -37.15
N PRO A 29 0.51 19.61 -35.94
CA PRO A 29 -0.09 18.28 -35.75
C PRO A 29 -1.40 18.05 -36.52
N ALA A 30 -2.22 19.10 -36.67
CA ALA A 30 -3.51 19.02 -37.36
C ALA A 30 -3.40 18.57 -38.83
N ASN A 31 -2.23 18.75 -39.45
CA ASN A 31 -1.96 18.32 -40.83
C ASN A 31 -1.95 16.79 -40.99
N THR A 32 -1.95 16.02 -39.90
CA THR A 32 -1.95 14.54 -39.96
C THR A 32 -3.35 13.94 -40.09
N VAL A 33 -4.40 14.76 -40.03
CA VAL A 33 -5.80 14.30 -40.10
C VAL A 33 -6.64 15.16 -41.05
N ASP A 34 -5.98 15.90 -41.94
CA ASP A 34 -6.62 16.80 -42.90
C ASP A 34 -6.95 16.10 -44.25
N GLY A 35 -6.50 14.84 -44.42
CA GLY A 35 -6.70 14.06 -45.63
C GLY A 35 -5.79 14.46 -46.79
N ASN A 36 -4.77 15.28 -46.56
CA ASN A 36 -3.87 15.81 -47.58
C ASN A 36 -2.43 15.29 -47.39
N LEU A 37 -2.03 14.31 -48.19
CA LEU A 37 -0.67 13.74 -48.15
C LEU A 37 0.46 14.73 -48.52
N ALA A 38 0.14 15.95 -48.98
CA ALA A 38 1.12 17.00 -49.24
C ALA A 38 1.46 17.86 -48.01
N THR A 39 0.63 17.84 -46.97
CA THR A 39 0.90 18.47 -45.67
C THR A 39 1.48 17.42 -44.71
N ARG A 40 2.04 17.87 -43.59
CA ARG A 40 2.64 16.96 -42.59
C ARG A 40 2.66 17.57 -41.20
N TRP A 41 2.90 16.74 -40.20
CA TRP A 41 3.55 17.15 -38.95
C TRP A 41 5.03 16.79 -38.99
N SER A 42 5.90 17.57 -38.34
CA SER A 42 7.33 17.23 -38.22
C SER A 42 8.03 17.73 -36.97
N ALA A 43 8.78 16.85 -36.30
CA ALA A 43 9.65 17.18 -35.18
C ALA A 43 10.94 16.35 -35.21
N SER A 44 12.07 16.98 -34.86
CA SER A 44 13.38 16.33 -34.82
C SER A 44 13.73 15.88 -33.40
N GLY A 45 14.19 14.63 -33.26
CA GLY A 45 14.67 14.06 -32.01
C GLY A 45 14.08 12.69 -31.74
N ASP A 46 14.79 11.90 -30.96
CA ASP A 46 14.29 10.64 -30.41
C ASP A 46 13.26 10.93 -29.30
N GLY A 47 12.15 10.20 -29.28
CA GLY A 47 11.07 10.36 -28.31
C GLY A 47 10.10 11.52 -28.60
N GLN A 48 10.20 12.19 -29.75
CA GLN A 48 9.19 13.17 -30.16
C GLN A 48 7.86 12.46 -30.43
N TRP A 49 6.75 13.03 -29.97
CA TRP A 49 5.47 12.37 -30.02
C TRP A 49 4.38 13.24 -30.66
N ILE A 50 3.41 12.58 -31.28
CA ILE A 50 2.13 13.15 -31.69
C ILE A 50 1.00 12.33 -31.08
N GLN A 51 -0.08 13.00 -30.68
CA GLN A 51 -1.16 12.43 -29.88
C GLN A 51 -2.53 12.84 -30.42
N TYR A 52 -3.48 11.91 -30.36
CA TYR A 52 -4.83 12.05 -30.87
C TYR A 52 -5.83 11.74 -29.73
N ASP A 53 -6.76 12.66 -29.44
CA ASP A 53 -7.94 12.40 -28.59
C ASP A 53 -9.11 11.94 -29.47
N LEU A 54 -9.54 10.69 -29.28
CA LEU A 54 -10.66 10.06 -29.98
C LEU A 54 -12.03 10.62 -29.54
N GLY A 55 -12.05 11.54 -28.57
CA GLY A 55 -13.23 12.23 -28.04
C GLY A 55 -14.01 11.41 -27.01
N ALA A 56 -13.93 10.09 -27.06
CA ALA A 56 -14.53 9.15 -26.12
C ALA A 56 -13.74 7.83 -26.11
N ASN A 57 -14.05 6.95 -25.16
CA ASN A 57 -13.54 5.57 -25.14
C ASN A 57 -14.04 4.79 -26.37
N LYS A 58 -13.11 4.36 -27.22
CA LYS A 58 -13.32 3.56 -28.41
C LYS A 58 -12.54 2.25 -28.32
N LYS A 59 -12.96 1.26 -29.10
CA LYS A 59 -12.10 0.13 -29.46
C LYS A 59 -11.18 0.60 -30.60
N LEU A 60 -9.88 0.41 -30.46
CA LEU A 60 -8.88 0.66 -31.50
C LEU A 60 -8.36 -0.68 -32.03
N ALA A 61 -8.54 -0.95 -33.32
CA ALA A 61 -8.14 -2.21 -33.94
C ALA A 61 -6.81 -2.10 -34.66
N TYR A 62 -6.66 -1.08 -35.52
CA TYR A 62 -5.42 -0.82 -36.24
C TYR A 62 -5.31 0.67 -36.61
N MET A 63 -4.13 1.08 -37.06
CA MET A 63 -3.94 2.41 -37.62
C MET A 63 -3.29 2.36 -39.01
N LYS A 64 -3.40 3.45 -39.76
CA LYS A 64 -2.65 3.66 -40.97
C LYS A 64 -1.84 4.95 -40.86
N ILE A 65 -0.60 4.93 -41.32
CA ILE A 65 0.27 6.11 -41.31
C ILE A 65 0.94 6.25 -42.68
N ALA A 66 0.99 7.48 -43.19
CA ALA A 66 1.81 7.88 -44.32
C ALA A 66 2.97 8.77 -43.84
N PHE A 67 4.14 8.61 -44.45
CA PHE A 67 5.39 9.24 -43.98
C PHE A 67 5.98 10.12 -45.08
N LEU A 68 6.56 11.27 -44.68
CA LEU A 68 7.27 12.14 -45.62
C LEU A 68 8.50 11.42 -46.20
N SER A 69 8.67 11.45 -47.52
CA SER A 69 9.76 10.74 -48.23
C SER A 69 9.77 9.23 -47.95
N GLY A 70 8.60 8.65 -47.67
CA GLY A 70 8.48 7.24 -47.30
C GLY A 70 8.95 6.26 -48.38
N ASP A 71 9.08 6.66 -49.64
CA ASP A 71 9.64 5.86 -50.74
C ASP A 71 11.16 5.68 -50.67
N ILE A 72 11.86 6.55 -49.94
CA ILE A 72 13.32 6.54 -49.79
C ILE A 72 13.80 6.51 -48.33
N ARG A 73 12.88 6.59 -47.35
CA ARG A 73 13.17 6.52 -45.91
C ARG A 73 12.20 5.61 -45.19
N THR A 74 12.70 4.83 -44.24
CA THR A 74 11.86 4.13 -43.25
C THR A 74 11.84 4.93 -41.95
N SER A 75 10.72 4.90 -41.23
CA SER A 75 10.53 5.56 -39.93
C SER A 75 10.36 4.52 -38.83
N THR A 76 10.93 4.76 -37.66
CA THR A 76 10.81 3.87 -36.49
C THR A 76 10.01 4.56 -35.38
N PHE A 77 9.05 3.88 -34.77
CA PHE A 77 8.16 4.46 -33.76
C PHE A 77 7.49 3.41 -32.86
N ASP A 78 7.00 3.86 -31.71
CA ASP A 78 6.07 3.13 -30.85
C ASP A 78 4.64 3.66 -31.02
N ILE A 79 3.65 2.79 -30.77
CA ILE A 79 2.23 3.15 -30.63
C ILE A 79 1.81 2.91 -29.19
N GLN A 80 1.30 3.96 -28.55
CA GLN A 80 0.82 3.93 -27.19
C GLN A 80 -0.67 4.30 -27.12
N ALA A 81 -1.39 3.70 -26.18
CA ALA A 81 -2.80 3.96 -25.91
C ALA A 81 -3.04 4.32 -24.44
N SER A 82 -4.04 5.16 -24.20
CA SER A 82 -4.44 5.61 -22.86
C SER A 82 -5.94 5.89 -22.83
N THR A 83 -6.55 5.72 -21.67
CA THR A 83 -7.93 6.15 -21.39
C THR A 83 -8.00 7.52 -20.72
N ASP A 84 -6.88 7.99 -20.13
CA ASP A 84 -6.85 9.12 -19.20
C ASP A 84 -5.86 10.24 -19.60
N ASN A 85 -5.13 10.08 -20.71
CA ASN A 85 -4.08 10.99 -21.19
C ASN A 85 -2.88 11.14 -20.24
N VAL A 86 -2.72 10.22 -19.29
CA VAL A 86 -1.64 10.25 -18.30
C VAL A 86 -0.86 8.95 -18.36
N SER A 87 -1.54 7.84 -18.16
CA SER A 87 -0.93 6.51 -18.21
C SER A 87 -1.05 5.95 -19.62
N PHE A 88 0.08 5.83 -20.29
CA PHE A 88 0.16 5.27 -21.64
C PHE A 88 0.73 3.86 -21.60
N THR A 89 0.01 2.92 -22.22
CA THR A 89 0.50 1.56 -22.46
C THR A 89 1.01 1.48 -23.88
N THR A 90 2.25 1.02 -24.08
CA THR A 90 2.76 0.71 -25.42
C THR A 90 2.06 -0.54 -25.95
N ILE A 91 1.24 -0.38 -26.99
CA ILE A 91 0.49 -1.46 -27.65
C ILE A 91 1.23 -2.02 -28.87
N SER A 92 2.23 -1.28 -29.37
CA SER A 92 3.19 -1.76 -30.37
C SER A 92 4.50 -1.02 -30.22
N ALA A 93 5.64 -1.74 -30.20
CA ALA A 93 6.95 -1.16 -29.92
C ALA A 93 7.93 -1.39 -31.08
N ASN A 94 8.79 -0.41 -31.34
CA ASN A 94 9.85 -0.43 -32.35
C ASN A 94 9.36 -0.81 -33.76
N VAL A 95 8.16 -0.32 -34.12
CA VAL A 95 7.57 -0.52 -35.44
C VAL A 95 8.42 0.23 -36.46
N THR A 96 8.70 -0.39 -37.61
CA THR A 96 9.40 0.25 -38.72
C THR A 96 8.53 0.26 -39.97
N SER A 97 8.38 1.42 -40.61
CA SER A 97 7.62 1.54 -41.85
C SER A 97 8.32 0.87 -43.04
N SER A 98 7.55 0.49 -44.06
CA SER A 98 8.07 0.04 -45.35
C SER A 98 8.37 1.24 -46.26
N LEU A 99 9.16 1.00 -47.32
CA LEU A 99 9.44 2.02 -48.34
C LEU A 99 8.20 2.25 -49.23
N ASN A 100 7.38 3.23 -48.88
CA ASN A 100 6.15 3.62 -49.57
C ASN A 100 5.67 5.00 -49.08
N THR A 101 5.17 5.85 -49.98
CA THR A 101 4.55 7.15 -49.64
C THR A 101 3.05 7.07 -49.34
N ALA A 102 2.37 5.97 -49.68
CA ALA A 102 0.96 5.77 -49.36
C ALA A 102 0.75 5.39 -47.88
N LEU A 103 -0.50 5.49 -47.42
CA LEU A 103 -0.94 5.00 -46.11
C LEU A 103 -0.60 3.52 -45.93
N GLN A 104 0.18 3.20 -44.90
CA GLN A 104 0.59 1.85 -44.55
C GLN A 104 -0.20 1.40 -43.32
N THR A 105 -0.71 0.18 -43.30
CA THR A 105 -1.46 -0.37 -42.17
C THR A 105 -0.52 -0.94 -41.12
N PHE A 106 -0.73 -0.56 -39.86
CA PHE A 106 -0.06 -1.08 -38.69
C PHE A 106 -1.11 -1.73 -37.78
N ASP A 107 -1.08 -3.05 -37.73
CA ASP A 107 -1.99 -3.88 -36.94
C ASP A 107 -1.37 -4.23 -35.59
N PHE A 108 -2.21 -4.39 -34.57
CA PHE A 108 -1.81 -4.70 -33.20
C PHE A 108 -2.97 -5.39 -32.47
N PRO A 109 -2.75 -6.03 -31.31
CA PRO A 109 -3.86 -6.55 -30.52
C PRO A 109 -4.89 -5.45 -30.23
N ASP A 110 -6.16 -5.70 -30.57
CA ASP A 110 -7.27 -4.77 -30.35
C ASP A 110 -7.22 -4.19 -28.94
N ALA A 111 -7.16 -2.87 -28.83
CA ALA A 111 -7.15 -2.15 -27.58
C ALA A 111 -8.55 -1.58 -27.28
N ASP A 112 -9.14 -1.95 -26.15
CA ASP A 112 -10.47 -1.50 -25.73
C ASP A 112 -10.54 -1.46 -24.19
N PRO A 113 -10.85 -0.32 -23.56
CA PRO A 113 -11.12 0.99 -24.14
C PRO A 113 -9.84 1.83 -24.40
N VAL A 114 -9.89 2.70 -25.41
CA VAL A 114 -8.86 3.69 -25.75
C VAL A 114 -9.51 5.05 -25.99
N ARG A 115 -8.97 6.12 -25.43
CA ARG A 115 -9.35 7.49 -25.75
C ARG A 115 -8.22 8.30 -26.36
N TYR A 116 -7.00 8.12 -25.88
CA TYR A 116 -5.83 8.82 -26.36
C TYR A 116 -4.88 7.83 -27.02
N VAL A 117 -4.42 8.17 -28.21
CA VAL A 117 -3.40 7.39 -28.94
C VAL A 117 -2.20 8.28 -29.15
N ARG A 118 -1.01 7.81 -28.81
CA ARG A 118 0.26 8.53 -28.96
C ARG A 118 1.22 7.73 -29.81
N ILE A 119 1.78 8.36 -30.83
CA ILE A 119 2.85 7.80 -31.66
C ILE A 119 4.16 8.44 -31.18
N VAL A 120 5.09 7.63 -30.67
CA VAL A 120 6.40 8.10 -30.19
C VAL A 120 7.43 7.75 -31.25
N GLY A 121 7.99 8.77 -31.90
CA GLY A 121 8.92 8.60 -33.01
C GLY A 121 10.38 8.50 -32.55
N HIS A 122 11.14 7.63 -33.23
CA HIS A 122 12.56 7.36 -33.03
C HIS A 122 13.41 7.77 -34.25
N GLY A 123 12.89 8.68 -35.08
CA GLY A 123 13.53 9.17 -36.29
C GLY A 123 13.27 8.29 -37.51
N ASN A 124 14.16 8.41 -38.50
CA ASN A 124 14.11 7.68 -39.75
C ASN A 124 15.48 7.13 -40.15
N SER A 125 15.54 6.34 -41.22
CA SER A 125 16.76 5.69 -41.71
C SER A 125 17.90 6.63 -42.14
N VAL A 126 17.68 7.95 -42.18
CA VAL A 126 18.67 8.96 -42.58
C VAL A 126 19.02 9.90 -41.43
N ASN A 127 18.07 10.27 -40.58
CA ASN A 127 18.26 11.25 -39.50
C ASN A 127 17.16 11.18 -38.43
N ALA A 128 17.24 12.04 -37.41
CA ALA A 128 16.33 12.05 -36.26
C ALA A 128 14.94 12.68 -36.51
N TRP A 129 14.57 13.01 -37.76
CA TRP A 129 13.27 13.63 -38.04
C TRP A 129 12.13 12.60 -38.03
N ASN A 130 11.04 12.94 -37.34
CA ASN A 130 9.76 12.25 -37.36
C ASN A 130 8.79 13.07 -38.19
N SER A 131 8.30 12.53 -39.30
CA SER A 131 7.48 13.28 -40.26
C SER A 131 6.33 12.43 -40.80
N TYR A 132 5.13 12.72 -40.34
CA TYR A 132 3.90 12.00 -40.71
C TYR A 132 3.03 12.90 -41.58
N THR A 133 2.59 12.42 -42.73
CA THR A 133 1.76 13.18 -43.67
C THR A 133 0.27 12.93 -43.45
N GLU A 134 -0.11 11.74 -42.96
CA GLU A 134 -1.50 11.42 -42.60
C GLU A 134 -1.52 10.23 -41.63
N VAL A 135 -2.46 10.24 -40.68
CA VAL A 135 -2.74 9.16 -39.74
C VAL A 135 -4.24 8.89 -39.71
N GLU A 136 -4.60 7.64 -39.96
CA GLU A 136 -5.97 7.16 -39.84
C GLU A 136 -6.05 6.09 -38.74
N MET A 137 -7.10 6.14 -37.92
CA MET A 137 -7.33 5.13 -36.89
C MET A 137 -8.63 4.40 -37.18
N TYR A 138 -8.63 3.09 -37.00
CA TYR A 138 -9.77 2.24 -37.30
C TYR A 138 -10.17 1.42 -36.08
N GLY A 139 -11.47 1.34 -35.86
CA GLY A 139 -12.01 0.78 -34.64
C GLY A 139 -13.53 0.78 -34.59
N GLY A 140 -14.07 0.75 -33.38
CA GLY A 140 -15.50 0.76 -33.15
C GLY A 140 -15.85 1.37 -31.80
N ASP A 141 -17.12 1.28 -31.43
CA ASP A 141 -17.54 1.61 -30.08
C ASP A 141 -16.90 0.62 -29.09
N SER A 142 -16.54 1.12 -27.90
CA SER A 142 -15.98 0.29 -26.84
C SER A 142 -17.02 -0.74 -26.37
N SER A 143 -16.58 -1.98 -26.19
CA SER A 143 -17.42 -3.07 -25.67
C SER A 143 -17.50 -3.06 -24.13
N GLY A 144 -16.63 -2.29 -23.49
CA GLY A 144 -16.69 -2.00 -22.06
C GLY A 144 -17.72 -0.91 -21.74
N SER A 145 -18.74 -1.26 -20.93
CA SER A 145 -19.69 -0.34 -20.30
C SER A 145 -19.05 0.60 -19.25
N GLY A 146 -17.76 0.91 -19.36
CA GLY A 146 -17.11 1.98 -18.62
C GLY A 146 -17.54 3.29 -19.24
N GLY A 147 -18.64 3.86 -18.72
CA GLY A 147 -19.23 5.11 -19.21
C GLY A 147 -18.14 6.12 -19.52
N SER A 148 -18.25 6.79 -20.68
CA SER A 148 -17.35 7.84 -21.13
C SER A 148 -17.15 8.86 -20.01
N GLY A 149 -16.15 8.62 -19.17
CA GLY A 149 -15.87 9.45 -18.01
C GLY A 149 -15.54 10.84 -18.46
N THR A 150 -16.17 11.85 -17.87
CA THR A 150 -15.84 13.24 -18.17
C THR A 150 -14.44 13.53 -17.64
N VAL A 151 -13.47 13.76 -18.53
CA VAL A 151 -12.14 14.26 -18.15
C VAL A 151 -12.22 15.78 -17.98
N VAL A 152 -11.87 16.27 -16.80
CA VAL A 152 -11.90 17.68 -16.44
C VAL A 152 -10.48 18.15 -16.09
N PRO A 153 -9.75 18.76 -17.04
CA PRO A 153 -8.45 19.35 -16.73
C PRO A 153 -8.63 20.60 -15.87
N VAL A 154 -7.79 20.74 -14.84
CA VAL A 154 -7.77 21.93 -13.97
C VAL A 154 -6.34 22.41 -13.77
N SER A 155 -6.12 23.73 -13.76
CA SER A 155 -4.79 24.33 -13.56
C SER A 155 -4.77 25.40 -12.45
N THR A 156 -5.88 25.56 -11.72
CA THR A 156 -6.03 26.53 -10.63
C THR A 156 -6.87 25.97 -9.48
N SER A 157 -6.69 26.49 -8.26
CA SER A 157 -7.51 26.11 -7.10
C SER A 157 -9.02 26.31 -7.34
N SER A 158 -9.42 27.39 -8.00
CA SER A 158 -10.84 27.64 -8.30
C SER A 158 -11.43 26.58 -9.21
N GLN A 159 -10.71 26.20 -10.28
CA GLN A 159 -11.14 25.15 -11.19
C GLN A 159 -11.23 23.80 -10.48
N LEU A 160 -10.26 23.47 -9.62
CA LEU A 160 -10.29 22.25 -8.82
C LEU A 160 -11.54 22.24 -7.93
N SER A 161 -11.80 23.29 -7.15
CA SER A 161 -13.00 23.38 -6.30
C SER A 161 -14.30 23.23 -7.09
N SER A 162 -14.40 23.88 -8.26
CA SER A 162 -15.57 23.75 -9.15
C SER A 162 -15.72 22.34 -9.71
N ALA A 163 -14.62 21.70 -10.13
CA ALA A 163 -14.64 20.34 -10.67
C ALA A 163 -15.07 19.33 -9.59
N LEU A 164 -14.53 19.43 -8.38
CA LEU A 164 -14.92 18.57 -7.25
C LEU A 164 -16.41 18.72 -6.91
N SER A 165 -16.92 19.95 -6.90
CA SER A 165 -18.33 20.25 -6.63
C SER A 165 -19.27 19.71 -7.70
N ASN A 166 -18.81 19.59 -8.95
CA ASN A 166 -19.60 19.13 -10.09
C ASN A 166 -19.37 17.65 -10.46
N ALA A 167 -18.41 16.98 -9.82
CA ALA A 167 -18.07 15.60 -10.12
C ALA A 167 -19.29 14.67 -9.97
N ALA A 168 -19.41 13.76 -10.92
CA ALA A 168 -20.34 12.63 -10.95
C ALA A 168 -19.57 11.33 -11.25
N ALA A 169 -20.20 10.16 -11.08
CA ALA A 169 -19.58 8.88 -11.36
C ALA A 169 -18.85 8.85 -12.72
N GLY A 170 -17.62 8.35 -12.74
CA GLY A 170 -16.75 8.32 -13.92
C GLY A 170 -15.97 9.61 -14.20
N THR A 171 -16.20 10.70 -13.46
CA THR A 171 -15.43 11.95 -13.66
C THR A 171 -13.96 11.73 -13.32
N THR A 172 -13.05 12.13 -14.22
CA THR A 172 -11.60 12.16 -13.97
C THR A 172 -11.13 13.62 -13.98
N ILE A 173 -10.81 14.15 -12.81
CA ILE A 173 -10.25 15.49 -12.64
C ILE A 173 -8.73 15.39 -12.72
N VAL A 174 -8.15 16.02 -13.74
CA VAL A 174 -6.70 15.96 -14.01
C VAL A 174 -6.07 17.30 -13.64
N LEU A 175 -5.25 17.31 -12.59
CA LEU A 175 -4.55 18.48 -12.10
C LEU A 175 -3.26 18.67 -12.90
N ALA A 176 -3.14 19.78 -13.63
CA ALA A 176 -1.90 20.19 -14.25
C ALA A 176 -0.79 20.44 -13.20
N ASN A 177 0.47 20.47 -13.65
CA ASN A 177 1.59 20.79 -12.78
C ASN A 177 1.41 22.18 -12.16
N GLY A 178 1.66 22.30 -10.87
CA GLY A 178 1.55 23.56 -10.15
C GLY A 178 1.06 23.39 -8.73
N THR A 179 0.86 24.53 -8.06
CA THR A 179 0.46 24.59 -6.66
C THR A 179 -0.98 25.06 -6.54
N TYR A 180 -1.79 24.26 -5.87
CA TYR A 180 -3.20 24.50 -5.56
C TYR A 180 -3.31 24.93 -4.10
N THR A 181 -3.33 26.24 -3.88
CA THR A 181 -3.37 26.85 -2.54
C THR A 181 -4.79 27.26 -2.16
N GLN A 182 -5.20 26.93 -0.93
CA GLN A 182 -6.38 27.49 -0.26
C GLN A 182 -6.16 27.62 1.25
N SER A 183 -6.95 28.47 1.92
CA SER A 183 -7.02 28.53 3.38
C SER A 183 -8.03 27.52 3.96
N THR A 184 -9.07 27.18 3.19
CA THR A 184 -10.11 26.21 3.55
C THR A 184 -9.99 24.94 2.72
N PRO A 185 -10.48 23.77 3.20
CA PRO A 185 -10.33 22.51 2.48
C PRO A 185 -10.91 22.51 1.06
N PHE A 186 -10.31 21.71 0.17
CA PHE A 186 -10.95 21.25 -1.06
C PHE A 186 -11.97 20.16 -0.68
N ILE A 187 -13.27 20.48 -0.83
CA ILE A 187 -14.35 19.63 -0.35
C ILE A 187 -14.89 18.74 -1.47
N ILE A 188 -14.99 17.45 -1.19
CA ILE A 188 -15.76 16.46 -1.94
C ILE A 188 -16.85 15.97 -1.00
N THR A 189 -18.11 16.31 -1.28
CA THR A 189 -19.21 15.97 -0.38
C THR A 189 -20.40 15.40 -1.13
N GLY A 190 -20.97 14.31 -0.59
CA GLY A 190 -22.13 13.63 -1.18
C GLY A 190 -21.88 13.06 -2.57
N LYS A 191 -20.63 12.73 -2.92
CA LYS A 191 -20.25 12.28 -4.26
C LYS A 191 -20.24 10.77 -4.35
N GLN A 192 -21.07 10.23 -5.23
CA GLN A 192 -21.26 8.79 -5.40
C GLN A 192 -20.69 8.34 -6.75
N GLY A 193 -19.45 7.84 -6.73
CA GLY A 193 -18.94 7.01 -7.82
C GLY A 193 -19.52 5.60 -7.74
N THR A 194 -19.03 4.72 -8.63
CA THR A 194 -19.30 3.28 -8.56
C THR A 194 -18.01 2.51 -8.79
N SER A 195 -17.99 1.20 -8.50
CA SER A 195 -16.83 0.35 -8.80
C SER A 195 -16.46 0.36 -10.29
N ALA A 196 -17.46 0.46 -11.18
CA ALA A 196 -17.26 0.51 -12.63
C ALA A 196 -16.95 1.93 -13.15
N ALA A 197 -17.26 2.96 -12.38
CA ALA A 197 -17.09 4.36 -12.76
C ALA A 197 -16.75 5.20 -11.51
N PRO A 198 -15.54 5.08 -10.95
CA PRO A 198 -15.12 5.88 -9.81
C PRO A 198 -14.95 7.34 -10.21
N ILE A 199 -14.97 8.24 -9.23
CA ILE A 199 -14.51 9.62 -9.40
C ILE A 199 -13.01 9.64 -9.13
N THR A 200 -12.22 10.05 -10.11
CA THR A 200 -10.75 10.08 -9.99
C THR A 200 -10.26 11.53 -9.91
N ILE A 201 -9.40 11.83 -8.95
CA ILE A 201 -8.72 13.11 -8.77
C ILE A 201 -7.23 12.80 -8.87
N LYS A 202 -6.59 13.17 -9.98
CA LYS A 202 -5.21 12.78 -10.23
C LYS A 202 -4.31 13.91 -10.72
N ALA A 203 -3.03 13.82 -10.40
CA ALA A 203 -2.02 14.66 -11.06
C ALA A 203 -1.84 14.23 -12.53
N ALA A 204 -1.63 15.20 -13.42
CA ALA A 204 -1.21 14.95 -14.79
C ALA A 204 0.19 14.34 -14.85
N ASN A 205 1.08 14.79 -13.96
CA ASN A 205 2.40 14.20 -13.72
C ASN A 205 2.54 13.96 -12.22
N GLN A 206 2.80 12.72 -11.82
CA GLN A 206 2.88 12.32 -10.42
C GLN A 206 3.82 13.23 -9.61
N GLY A 207 3.34 13.69 -8.45
CA GLY A 207 4.07 14.57 -7.53
C GLY A 207 4.19 16.03 -7.96
N GLN A 208 3.73 16.39 -9.17
CA GLN A 208 3.85 17.75 -9.72
C GLN A 208 2.61 18.62 -9.50
N ALA A 209 1.47 18.03 -9.09
CA ALA A 209 0.32 18.76 -8.59
C ALA A 209 0.38 18.82 -7.05
N ILE A 210 0.66 20.02 -6.52
CA ILE A 210 0.95 20.23 -5.11
C ILE A 210 -0.26 20.86 -4.41
N ILE A 211 -0.81 20.20 -3.40
CA ILE A 211 -1.82 20.77 -2.50
C ILE A 211 -1.10 21.48 -1.36
N SER A 212 -1.36 22.79 -1.18
CA SER A 212 -0.68 23.61 -0.17
C SER A 212 -1.59 24.66 0.48
N GLY A 213 -1.03 25.49 1.37
CA GLY A 213 -1.76 26.46 2.19
C GLY A 213 -2.34 25.81 3.44
N GLY A 214 -3.39 26.40 4.02
CA GLY A 214 -4.07 25.82 5.18
C GLY A 214 -5.05 24.68 4.83
N ALA A 215 -5.30 24.45 3.54
CA ALA A 215 -6.32 23.52 3.06
C ALA A 215 -5.89 22.06 3.12
N ALA A 216 -6.82 21.22 3.55
CA ALA A 216 -6.79 19.77 3.35
C ALA A 216 -7.60 19.39 2.09
N ILE A 217 -7.55 18.12 1.68
CA ILE A 217 -8.66 17.49 0.95
C ILE A 217 -9.61 16.88 1.99
N HIS A 218 -10.89 17.25 1.93
CA HIS A 218 -11.92 16.70 2.81
C HIS A 218 -12.95 15.97 1.96
N ILE A 219 -13.00 14.64 2.11
CA ILE A 219 -14.01 13.78 1.49
C ILE A 219 -15.04 13.42 2.56
N SER A 220 -16.28 13.89 2.39
CA SER A 220 -17.37 13.61 3.32
C SER A 220 -18.56 12.93 2.65
N SER A 221 -19.17 11.95 3.33
CA SER A 221 -20.38 11.25 2.87
C SER A 221 -20.33 10.83 1.40
N SER A 222 -19.17 10.36 0.94
CA SER A 222 -18.89 10.06 -0.47
C SER A 222 -18.44 8.61 -0.65
N SER A 223 -18.51 8.10 -1.88
CA SER A 223 -18.03 6.75 -2.19
C SER A 223 -17.39 6.63 -3.56
N TYR A 224 -16.49 5.64 -3.70
CA TYR A 224 -15.77 5.34 -4.94
C TYR A 224 -15.03 6.56 -5.51
N VAL A 225 -14.22 7.19 -4.66
CA VAL A 225 -13.34 8.31 -5.03
C VAL A 225 -11.89 7.85 -4.95
N THR A 226 -11.10 8.12 -5.99
CA THR A 226 -9.66 7.87 -6.01
C THR A 226 -8.90 9.20 -6.00
N ILE A 227 -7.93 9.33 -5.08
CA ILE A 227 -6.94 10.41 -5.07
C ILE A 227 -5.59 9.81 -5.47
N GLU A 228 -5.05 10.24 -6.59
CA GLU A 228 -3.87 9.63 -7.21
C GLU A 228 -2.76 10.65 -7.53
N GLY A 229 -1.54 10.35 -7.12
CA GLY A 229 -0.36 11.03 -7.67
C GLY A 229 -0.14 12.47 -7.21
N LEU A 230 -0.84 12.94 -6.18
CA LEU A 230 -0.69 14.30 -5.66
C LEU A 230 0.50 14.42 -4.68
N LYS A 231 0.98 15.64 -4.47
CA LYS A 231 1.91 15.97 -3.39
C LYS A 231 1.24 16.89 -2.37
N PHE A 232 1.30 16.55 -1.10
CA PHE A 232 0.74 17.35 0.00
C PHE A 232 1.86 18.09 0.73
N THR A 233 1.77 19.41 0.78
CA THR A 233 2.69 20.28 1.55
C THR A 233 1.92 21.34 2.34
N ASN A 234 0.63 21.10 2.60
CA ASN A 234 -0.24 22.02 3.30
C ASN A 234 0.15 22.11 4.80
N THR A 235 -0.17 23.24 5.42
CA THR A 235 0.16 23.59 6.81
C THR A 235 -1.08 23.53 7.73
N GLY A 236 -2.20 23.01 7.24
CA GLY A 236 -3.40 22.77 8.04
C GLY A 236 -3.25 21.51 8.90
N ASN A 237 -4.22 21.27 9.78
CA ASN A 237 -4.17 20.17 10.76
C ASN A 237 -4.38 18.76 10.15
N THR A 238 -4.52 18.66 8.82
CA THR A 238 -4.55 17.38 8.08
C THR A 238 -4.30 17.59 6.59
N ALA A 239 -3.78 16.59 5.89
CA ALA A 239 -3.70 16.60 4.42
C ALA A 239 -4.95 15.98 3.78
N ILE A 240 -5.43 14.86 4.32
CA ILE A 240 -6.64 14.20 3.85
C ILE A 240 -7.51 13.80 5.04
N LEU A 241 -8.76 14.25 5.03
CA LEU A 241 -9.81 13.81 5.95
C LEU A 241 -10.85 13.00 5.18
N LEU A 242 -11.02 11.73 5.55
CA LEU A 242 -12.14 10.88 5.15
C LEU A 242 -13.18 10.88 6.28
N ASP A 243 -14.35 11.44 6.01
CA ASP A 243 -15.43 11.60 6.99
C ASP A 243 -16.71 10.90 6.50
N GLY A 244 -17.06 9.78 7.12
CA GLY A 244 -18.24 8.98 6.75
C GLY A 244 -18.25 8.54 5.28
N SER A 245 -17.07 8.27 4.74
CA SER A 245 -16.85 7.91 3.34
C SER A 245 -16.29 6.50 3.20
N ASN A 246 -16.66 5.83 2.12
CA ASN A 246 -16.32 4.43 1.88
C ASN A 246 -15.87 4.16 0.44
N HIS A 247 -15.14 3.06 0.21
CA HIS A 247 -14.55 2.77 -1.11
C HIS A 247 -13.68 3.94 -1.63
N ILE A 248 -13.03 4.67 -0.73
CA ILE A 248 -12.09 5.73 -1.10
C ILE A 248 -10.70 5.10 -1.27
N ARG A 249 -10.02 5.43 -2.36
CA ARG A 249 -8.64 5.02 -2.61
C ARG A 249 -7.71 6.21 -2.57
N VAL A 250 -6.76 6.22 -1.64
CA VAL A 250 -5.67 7.21 -1.56
C VAL A 250 -4.41 6.51 -2.02
N THR A 251 -3.97 6.78 -3.25
CA THR A 251 -2.89 6.02 -3.87
C THR A 251 -1.81 6.87 -4.51
N ARG A 252 -0.56 6.40 -4.46
CA ARG A 252 0.55 6.97 -5.23
C ARG A 252 0.87 8.43 -4.91
N ASN A 253 0.52 8.90 -3.71
CA ASN A 253 0.74 10.28 -3.27
C ASN A 253 2.02 10.44 -2.44
N THR A 254 2.55 11.65 -2.39
CA THR A 254 3.64 12.03 -1.48
C THR A 254 3.14 12.98 -0.41
N PHE A 255 3.31 12.64 0.86
CA PHE A 255 3.00 13.52 1.98
C PHE A 255 4.29 14.12 2.54
N ALA A 256 4.43 15.43 2.43
CA ALA A 256 5.61 16.19 2.86
C ALA A 256 5.16 17.50 3.53
N LEU A 257 4.34 17.38 4.58
CA LEU A 257 3.78 18.53 5.29
C LEU A 257 4.88 19.19 6.14
N ALA A 258 4.91 20.53 6.13
CA ALA A 258 5.87 21.27 6.92
C ALA A 258 5.59 21.11 8.42
N ALA A 259 6.63 20.86 9.20
CA ALA A 259 6.53 20.83 10.65
C ALA A 259 6.06 22.18 11.19
N THR A 260 5.07 22.14 12.07
CA THR A 260 4.48 23.29 12.74
C THR A 260 4.92 23.41 14.21
N GLY A 261 5.51 22.34 14.76
CA GLY A 261 5.80 22.18 16.18
C GLY A 261 4.58 21.78 17.01
N GLY A 262 3.45 21.46 16.38
CA GLY A 262 2.19 21.09 17.03
C GLY A 262 1.78 19.62 16.82
N ASP A 263 0.50 19.36 17.08
CA ASP A 263 -0.17 18.08 16.81
C ASP A 263 -0.78 18.07 15.40
N LEU A 264 -0.39 17.10 14.58
CA LEU A 264 -0.78 17.05 13.17
C LEU A 264 -1.01 15.61 12.70
N ILE A 265 -2.26 15.31 12.29
CA ILE A 265 -2.65 14.03 11.68
C ILE A 265 -2.62 14.17 10.17
N TRP A 266 -1.77 13.44 9.44
CA TRP A 266 -1.66 13.63 7.99
C TRP A 266 -2.86 13.06 7.23
N LEU A 267 -3.30 11.85 7.57
CA LEU A 267 -4.48 11.21 7.01
C LEU A 267 -5.40 10.72 8.13
N GLN A 268 -6.62 11.26 8.17
CA GLN A 268 -7.62 10.87 9.15
C GLN A 268 -8.77 10.10 8.50
N VAL A 269 -9.18 9.00 9.13
CA VAL A 269 -10.41 8.25 8.81
C VAL A 269 -11.38 8.35 10.00
N SER A 270 -12.58 8.82 9.75
CA SER A 270 -13.62 9.03 10.76
C SER A 270 -15.03 8.99 10.16
N GLY A 271 -16.04 9.16 11.02
CA GLY A 271 -17.43 9.39 10.62
C GLY A 271 -18.24 8.13 10.35
N SER A 272 -19.56 8.25 10.51
CA SER A 272 -20.50 7.14 10.31
C SER A 272 -20.48 6.64 8.87
N ASN A 273 -20.61 5.33 8.67
CA ASN A 273 -20.59 4.70 7.35
C ASN A 273 -19.23 4.78 6.61
N SER A 274 -18.13 4.98 7.36
CA SER A 274 -16.78 4.81 6.83
C SER A 274 -16.38 3.33 6.82
N HIS A 275 -15.97 2.82 5.66
CA HIS A 275 -15.54 1.43 5.47
C HIS A 275 -14.91 1.20 4.08
N HIS A 276 -14.21 0.09 3.88
CA HIS A 276 -13.66 -0.35 2.58
C HIS A 276 -12.78 0.70 1.88
N ASN A 277 -12.10 1.55 2.65
CA ASN A 277 -11.13 2.49 2.13
C ASN A 277 -9.78 1.81 1.93
N GLN A 278 -9.03 2.24 0.91
CA GLN A 278 -7.71 1.72 0.58
C GLN A 278 -6.69 2.87 0.61
N ILE A 279 -5.64 2.72 1.40
CA ILE A 279 -4.50 3.65 1.47
C ILE A 279 -3.28 2.88 0.99
N ASP A 280 -2.88 3.09 -0.26
CA ASP A 280 -1.85 2.27 -0.90
C ASP A 280 -0.78 3.03 -1.68
N HIS A 281 0.44 2.49 -1.77
CA HIS A 281 1.52 3.10 -2.58
C HIS A 281 1.82 4.57 -2.25
N ASN A 282 1.62 5.02 -1.02
CA ASN A 282 1.95 6.39 -0.65
C ASN A 282 3.33 6.48 0.02
N ASP A 283 3.92 7.66 -0.05
CA ASP A 283 5.13 8.04 0.66
C ASP A 283 4.76 8.95 1.83
N PHE A 284 5.09 8.53 3.05
CA PHE A 284 4.82 9.23 4.30
C PHE A 284 6.13 9.47 5.07
N GLY A 285 6.72 10.65 4.91
CA GLY A 285 7.91 11.04 5.65
C GLY A 285 8.60 12.25 5.02
N ASN A 286 9.44 12.98 5.75
CA ASN A 286 9.74 12.89 7.19
C ASN A 286 8.70 13.63 8.04
N LYS A 287 8.51 13.26 9.32
CA LYS A 287 7.58 13.95 10.24
C LYS A 287 8.17 14.18 11.62
N SER A 288 8.16 15.44 12.08
CA SER A 288 8.59 15.80 13.43
C SER A 288 7.51 16.25 14.41
N ASP A 289 6.37 16.72 13.88
CA ASP A 289 5.19 17.08 14.68
C ASP A 289 4.65 15.86 15.44
N THR A 290 3.93 16.08 16.55
CA THR A 290 3.20 15.05 17.27
C THR A 290 1.88 14.71 16.56
N ALA A 291 1.13 13.75 17.09
CA ALA A 291 0.02 13.01 16.49
C ALA A 291 0.40 12.06 15.33
N PRO A 292 -0.46 11.08 15.00
CA PRO A 292 -0.11 10.05 14.02
C PRO A 292 0.05 10.52 12.57
N LEU A 293 0.76 9.75 11.73
CA LEU A 293 0.66 9.93 10.28
C LEU A 293 -0.75 9.54 9.80
N ILE A 294 -1.19 8.33 10.14
CA ILE A 294 -2.53 7.83 9.85
C ILE A 294 -3.30 7.60 11.16
N ALA A 295 -4.49 8.16 11.28
CA ALA A 295 -5.34 7.97 12.46
C ALA A 295 -6.79 7.62 12.11
N TYR A 296 -7.29 6.58 12.76
CA TYR A 296 -8.70 6.18 12.73
C TYR A 296 -9.37 6.67 14.01
N GLN A 297 -10.24 7.67 13.89
CA GLN A 297 -10.88 8.33 15.04
C GLN A 297 -12.27 7.76 15.37
N GLY A 298 -12.83 6.94 14.48
CA GLY A 298 -14.16 6.36 14.61
C GLY A 298 -15.29 7.32 14.25
N ASP A 299 -16.53 6.88 14.47
CA ASP A 299 -17.76 7.57 14.09
C ASP A 299 -18.37 8.46 15.21
N GLY A 300 -17.72 8.50 16.38
CA GLY A 300 -18.23 9.18 17.57
C GLY A 300 -19.33 8.41 18.31
N ASN A 301 -19.76 7.24 17.82
CA ASN A 301 -20.82 6.39 18.37
C ASN A 301 -20.30 4.99 18.75
N GLY A 302 -18.99 4.87 18.98
CA GLY A 302 -18.36 3.63 19.44
C GLY A 302 -17.85 2.71 18.35
N ASN A 303 -17.92 3.10 17.06
CA ASN A 303 -17.47 2.26 15.95
C ASN A 303 -16.24 2.83 15.24
N VAL A 304 -15.30 1.94 14.91
CA VAL A 304 -14.19 2.21 14.00
C VAL A 304 -14.61 1.96 12.54
N SER A 305 -13.94 2.59 11.57
CA SER A 305 -14.08 2.24 10.15
C SER A 305 -13.73 0.78 9.91
N GLN A 306 -14.43 0.13 8.98
CA GLN A 306 -14.36 -1.32 8.79
C GLN A 306 -13.83 -1.74 7.41
N TYR A 307 -13.11 -2.86 7.35
CA TYR A 307 -12.59 -3.47 6.12
C TYR A 307 -11.69 -2.55 5.29
N ASP A 308 -11.06 -1.56 5.94
CA ASP A 308 -10.08 -0.72 5.30
C ASP A 308 -8.75 -1.47 5.12
N VAL A 309 -8.00 -1.10 4.09
CA VAL A 309 -6.70 -1.68 3.74
C VAL A 309 -5.63 -0.60 3.70
N ILE A 310 -4.52 -0.82 4.40
CA ILE A 310 -3.32 0.00 4.34
C ILE A 310 -2.19 -0.88 3.80
N GLU A 311 -1.75 -0.63 2.56
CA GLU A 311 -0.75 -1.51 1.94
C GLU A 311 0.26 -0.84 1.01
N LEU A 312 1.45 -1.43 0.89
CA LEU A 312 2.47 -0.97 -0.07
C LEU A 312 2.89 0.49 0.14
N ASN A 313 2.70 1.04 1.35
CA ASN A 313 3.14 2.39 1.69
C ASN A 313 4.57 2.37 2.25
N TYR A 314 5.30 3.46 1.99
CA TYR A 314 6.59 3.73 2.60
C TYR A 314 6.41 4.74 3.74
N PHE A 315 6.59 4.29 4.97
CA PHE A 315 6.60 5.12 6.17
C PHE A 315 8.04 5.30 6.63
N HIS A 316 8.51 6.54 6.69
CA HIS A 316 9.90 6.78 7.04
C HIS A 316 10.16 8.07 7.81
N ASP A 317 11.25 8.05 8.58
CA ASP A 317 11.81 9.21 9.28
C ASP A 317 10.76 9.97 10.14
N VAL A 318 10.07 9.22 11.00
CA VAL A 318 9.12 9.76 11.97
C VAL A 318 9.85 9.99 13.27
N GLY A 319 10.16 11.22 13.64
CA GLY A 319 10.97 11.51 14.82
C GLY A 319 11.15 13.00 15.04
N PRO A 320 11.66 13.45 16.20
CA PRO A 320 12.33 12.66 17.21
C PRO A 320 11.35 11.94 18.14
N TRP A 321 11.90 10.99 18.89
CA TRP A 321 11.22 10.25 19.96
C TRP A 321 10.54 11.16 20.98
N VAL A 322 9.28 10.86 21.27
CA VAL A 322 8.50 11.40 22.39
C VAL A 322 7.96 10.26 23.25
N ALA A 323 7.54 10.57 24.47
CA ALA A 323 7.02 9.53 25.38
C ALA A 323 5.68 8.93 24.92
N ASN A 324 4.85 9.70 24.21
CA ASN A 324 3.52 9.31 23.76
C ASN A 324 2.99 10.27 22.69
N GLY A 325 2.16 9.76 21.77
CA GLY A 325 1.35 10.56 20.86
C GLY A 325 2.04 10.91 19.55
N LYS A 326 2.89 10.02 19.02
CA LYS A 326 3.53 10.18 17.69
C LYS A 326 3.57 8.85 16.95
N GLU A 327 2.48 8.08 17.05
CA GLU A 327 2.37 6.80 16.36
C GLU A 327 2.56 6.97 14.84
N THR A 328 3.09 5.98 14.13
CA THR A 328 3.02 6.03 12.65
C THR A 328 1.58 5.75 12.21
N ILE A 329 0.98 4.69 12.74
CA ILE A 329 -0.44 4.37 12.51
C ILE A 329 -1.15 4.20 13.84
N ARG A 330 -2.29 4.86 14.01
CA ARG A 330 -3.24 4.60 15.10
C ARG A 330 -4.57 4.09 14.55
N LEU A 331 -4.84 2.80 14.74
CA LEU A 331 -6.05 2.11 14.23
C LEU A 331 -7.13 2.04 15.32
N GLY A 332 -7.74 3.18 15.61
CA GLY A 332 -8.82 3.35 16.58
C GLY A 332 -8.43 4.20 17.79
N LEU A 333 -9.33 4.24 18.76
CA LEU A 333 -9.17 4.92 20.05
C LEU A 333 -9.65 3.98 21.15
N SER A 334 -9.29 4.28 22.41
CA SER A 334 -9.84 3.55 23.56
C SER A 334 -11.38 3.54 23.57
N SER A 335 -12.02 4.66 23.21
CA SER A 335 -13.48 4.82 23.16
C SER A 335 -14.18 3.93 22.12
N VAL A 336 -13.47 3.46 21.10
CA VAL A 336 -14.01 2.56 20.05
C VAL A 336 -13.38 1.17 20.11
N SER A 337 -12.63 0.86 21.17
CA SER A 337 -11.78 -0.34 21.24
C SER A 337 -12.53 -1.67 21.23
N LEU A 338 -13.80 -1.67 21.62
CA LEU A 338 -14.66 -2.85 21.58
C LEU A 338 -15.31 -3.08 20.20
N SER A 339 -15.18 -2.12 19.27
CA SER A 339 -15.65 -2.32 17.90
C SER A 339 -14.68 -3.18 17.09
N ASN A 340 -15.24 -3.96 16.16
CA ASN A 340 -14.47 -4.75 15.22
C ASN A 340 -14.20 -3.94 13.96
N GLY A 341 -12.93 -3.83 13.59
CA GLY A 341 -12.50 -3.14 12.38
C GLY A 341 -12.42 -4.07 11.17
N TYR A 342 -11.96 -5.31 11.32
CA TYR A 342 -11.65 -6.18 10.17
C TYR A 342 -10.67 -5.53 9.17
N ASN A 343 -9.90 -4.54 9.62
CA ASN A 343 -8.99 -3.78 8.78
C ASN A 343 -7.70 -4.58 8.55
N THR A 344 -7.05 -4.36 7.42
CA THR A 344 -5.81 -5.03 7.04
C THR A 344 -4.67 -4.03 6.85
N ILE A 345 -3.58 -4.19 7.61
CA ILE A 345 -2.31 -3.47 7.39
C ILE A 345 -1.31 -4.47 6.83
N GLN A 346 -0.95 -4.35 5.55
CA GLN A 346 -0.09 -5.35 4.91
C GLN A 346 0.94 -4.80 3.95
N ASN A 347 2.06 -5.50 3.79
CA ASN A 347 3.08 -5.16 2.79
C ASN A 347 3.58 -3.69 2.88
N ASN A 348 3.65 -3.09 4.07
CA ASN A 348 4.20 -1.75 4.26
C ASN A 348 5.64 -1.83 4.78
N LEU A 349 6.46 -0.84 4.42
CA LEU A 349 7.79 -0.63 4.98
C LEU A 349 7.75 0.52 5.98
N PHE A 350 8.20 0.25 7.20
CA PHE A 350 8.44 1.20 8.26
C PHE A 350 9.95 1.30 8.47
N GLU A 351 10.57 2.43 8.12
CA GLU A 351 12.02 2.62 8.20
C GLU A 351 12.36 3.90 8.99
N ASN A 352 13.13 3.79 10.08
CA ASN A 352 13.43 4.91 10.99
C ASN A 352 12.16 5.61 11.52
N THR A 353 11.15 4.83 11.85
CA THR A 353 9.90 5.33 12.43
C THR A 353 10.02 5.42 13.95
N ASP A 354 10.78 6.40 14.42
CA ASP A 354 11.30 6.52 15.79
C ASP A 354 10.50 7.51 16.66
N GLY A 355 9.21 7.63 16.38
CA GLY A 355 8.37 8.68 16.94
C GLY A 355 8.06 8.47 18.43
N GLU A 356 7.77 7.24 18.83
CA GLU A 356 7.34 6.86 20.18
C GLU A 356 7.32 5.31 20.33
N PRO A 357 6.99 4.74 21.51
CA PRO A 357 6.96 3.28 21.69
C PRO A 357 6.03 2.50 20.74
N GLU A 358 4.95 3.11 20.25
CA GLU A 358 3.97 2.46 19.36
C GLU A 358 4.11 2.94 17.91
N ILE A 359 4.88 2.21 17.07
CA ILE A 359 4.93 2.48 15.63
C ILE A 359 3.54 2.29 15.04
N VAL A 360 2.94 1.12 15.31
CA VAL A 360 1.55 0.82 14.97
C VAL A 360 0.79 0.52 16.25
N SER A 361 -0.21 1.34 16.56
CA SER A 361 -1.09 1.20 17.73
C SER A 361 -2.47 0.73 17.29
N VAL A 362 -2.73 -0.57 17.42
CA VAL A 362 -4.04 -1.17 17.13
C VAL A 362 -4.94 -1.01 18.34
N LYS A 363 -6.07 -0.33 18.15
CA LYS A 363 -7.02 0.07 19.20
C LYS A 363 -8.45 -0.32 18.83
N SER A 364 -8.63 -1.47 18.18
CA SER A 364 -9.91 -2.08 17.77
C SER A 364 -9.73 -3.59 17.58
N GLY A 365 -10.83 -4.33 17.40
CA GLY A 365 -10.83 -5.79 17.30
C GLY A 365 -10.84 -6.36 15.88
N ASN A 366 -10.50 -7.64 15.75
CA ASN A 366 -10.57 -8.46 14.54
C ASN A 366 -9.77 -7.93 13.34
N ASN A 367 -8.72 -7.14 13.56
CA ASN A 367 -7.84 -6.65 12.51
C ASN A 367 -6.74 -7.65 12.14
N THR A 368 -6.16 -7.47 10.96
CA THR A 368 -5.00 -8.22 10.48
C THR A 368 -3.82 -7.28 10.20
N VAL A 369 -2.65 -7.58 10.75
CA VAL A 369 -1.38 -6.89 10.42
C VAL A 369 -0.37 -7.92 9.97
N ARG A 370 0.00 -7.91 8.69
CA ARG A 370 0.80 -8.98 8.09
C ARG A 370 1.81 -8.53 7.05
N TYR A 371 2.91 -9.26 6.88
CA TYR A 371 3.86 -9.07 5.77
C TYR A 371 4.48 -7.66 5.73
N ASN A 372 4.43 -6.93 6.84
CA ASN A 372 5.08 -5.63 6.95
C ASN A 372 6.54 -5.81 7.34
N THR A 373 7.38 -4.85 6.96
CA THR A 373 8.78 -4.78 7.35
C THR A 373 8.99 -3.57 8.24
N PHE A 374 9.44 -3.81 9.47
CA PHE A 374 9.91 -2.78 10.41
C PHE A 374 11.43 -2.86 10.41
N LYS A 375 12.10 -1.82 9.91
CA LYS A 375 13.54 -1.82 9.67
C LYS A 375 14.16 -0.62 10.38
N THR A 376 15.11 -0.89 11.28
CA THR A 376 15.83 0.13 12.04
C THR A 376 14.89 1.18 12.63
N SER A 377 13.78 0.72 13.23
CA SER A 377 12.74 1.58 13.80
C SER A 377 12.65 1.39 15.31
N LYS A 378 12.58 2.50 16.03
CA LYS A 378 12.41 2.59 17.46
C LYS A 378 10.92 2.57 17.86
N GLY A 379 10.54 1.61 18.69
CA GLY A 379 9.16 1.25 19.01
C GLY A 379 8.78 -0.09 18.36
N GLY A 380 7.48 -0.44 18.41
CA GLY A 380 7.00 -1.70 17.85
C GLY A 380 5.53 -1.71 17.45
N LEU A 381 5.02 -2.90 17.12
CA LEU A 381 3.61 -3.17 16.82
C LEU A 381 2.86 -3.50 18.11
N THR A 382 1.98 -2.61 18.55
CA THR A 382 1.21 -2.79 19.79
C THR A 382 -0.28 -3.03 19.52
N SER A 383 -0.80 -4.20 19.93
CA SER A 383 -2.24 -4.39 20.17
C SER A 383 -2.59 -3.70 21.48
N ARG A 384 -2.82 -2.39 21.41
CA ARG A 384 -2.97 -1.54 22.59
C ARG A 384 -4.33 -1.68 23.23
N HIS A 385 -5.37 -1.87 22.41
CA HIS A 385 -6.73 -2.21 22.83
C HIS A 385 -7.40 -3.13 21.78
N GLY A 386 -8.59 -3.64 22.09
CA GLY A 386 -9.35 -4.54 21.22
C GLY A 386 -8.95 -6.00 21.34
N HIS A 387 -9.64 -6.88 20.60
CA HIS A 387 -9.57 -8.34 20.75
C HIS A 387 -9.46 -9.04 19.40
N SER A 388 -9.04 -10.31 19.39
CA SER A 388 -9.07 -11.18 18.20
C SER A 388 -8.25 -10.68 17.00
N ASN A 389 -7.27 -9.81 17.23
CA ASN A 389 -6.35 -9.35 16.18
C ASN A 389 -5.35 -10.44 15.78
N SER A 390 -4.97 -10.48 14.50
CA SER A 390 -3.96 -11.39 13.94
C SER A 390 -2.73 -10.63 13.45
N PHE A 391 -1.55 -11.00 13.95
CA PHE A 391 -0.25 -10.40 13.66
C PHE A 391 0.67 -11.48 13.08
N TYR A 392 0.91 -11.49 11.77
CA TYR A 392 1.66 -12.60 11.18
C TYR A 392 2.52 -12.31 9.97
N GLY A 393 3.60 -13.08 9.81
CA GLY A 393 4.50 -12.93 8.65
C GLY A 393 5.18 -11.55 8.59
N ASN A 394 5.25 -10.80 9.70
CA ASN A 394 5.94 -9.51 9.73
C ASN A 394 7.43 -9.72 10.00
N PHE A 395 8.27 -8.85 9.43
CA PHE A 395 9.71 -8.83 9.64
C PHE A 395 10.07 -7.63 10.52
N PHE A 396 10.75 -7.87 11.64
CA PHE A 396 11.30 -6.83 12.52
C PHE A 396 12.82 -6.94 12.49
N LEU A 397 13.48 -5.99 11.84
CA LEU A 397 14.90 -6.01 11.52
C LEU A 397 15.58 -4.83 12.22
N GLY A 398 16.06 -5.08 13.43
CA GLY A 398 16.88 -4.12 14.19
C GLY A 398 18.33 -4.10 13.72
N ASP A 399 19.09 -3.14 14.27
CA ASP A 399 20.54 -3.04 14.08
C ASP A 399 21.34 -3.58 15.27
N GLY A 400 20.65 -3.88 16.39
CA GLY A 400 21.26 -4.33 17.64
C GLY A 400 21.99 -3.23 18.40
N VAL A 401 21.84 -1.97 17.97
CA VAL A 401 22.56 -0.81 18.52
C VAL A 401 21.59 0.23 19.04
N GLU A 402 20.63 0.67 18.23
CA GLU A 402 19.64 1.67 18.65
C GLU A 402 18.72 1.09 19.72
N SER A 403 18.50 1.83 20.81
CA SER A 403 17.67 1.36 21.92
C SER A 403 16.19 1.31 21.56
N ASN A 404 15.42 0.44 22.22
CA ASN A 404 13.96 0.35 22.08
C ASN A 404 13.48 -0.03 20.68
N GLN A 405 14.26 -0.81 19.92
CA GLN A 405 13.73 -1.51 18.75
C GLN A 405 12.92 -2.70 19.27
N ASP A 406 11.59 -2.56 19.31
CA ASP A 406 10.65 -3.53 19.87
C ASP A 406 9.95 -4.32 18.74
N GLY A 407 9.45 -5.51 19.06
CA GLY A 407 8.65 -6.32 18.15
C GLY A 407 7.16 -6.13 18.40
N ILE A 408 6.50 -7.16 18.93
CA ILE A 408 5.05 -7.18 19.15
C ILE A 408 4.71 -7.12 20.65
N ARG A 409 3.85 -6.17 21.03
CA ARG A 409 3.27 -6.08 22.37
C ARG A 409 1.75 -6.19 22.31
N ILE A 410 1.13 -6.98 23.20
CA ILE A 410 -0.33 -7.13 23.21
C ILE A 410 -0.98 -6.95 24.58
N TYR A 411 -2.25 -6.59 24.53
CA TYR A 411 -3.24 -6.58 25.60
C TYR A 411 -4.59 -7.04 25.02
N GLY A 412 -5.48 -7.60 25.84
CA GLY A 412 -6.78 -8.08 25.38
C GLY A 412 -6.78 -9.55 24.91
N ASN A 413 -7.94 -10.01 24.43
CA ASN A 413 -8.24 -11.43 24.29
C ASN A 413 -8.01 -11.95 22.86
N ASP A 414 -7.78 -13.27 22.76
CA ASP A 414 -7.89 -14.08 21.53
C ASP A 414 -6.96 -13.68 20.37
N HIS A 415 -5.86 -13.00 20.66
CA HIS A 415 -4.88 -12.61 19.65
C HIS A 415 -4.16 -13.81 19.04
N LYS A 416 -3.77 -13.68 17.77
CA LYS A 416 -2.89 -14.64 17.08
C LYS A 416 -1.62 -13.92 16.64
N ILE A 417 -0.46 -14.42 17.06
CA ILE A 417 0.87 -13.91 16.71
C ILE A 417 1.65 -15.07 16.12
N TYR A 418 1.85 -15.09 14.80
CA TYR A 418 2.47 -16.25 14.15
C TYR A 418 3.32 -15.96 12.93
N ASN A 419 4.29 -16.83 12.63
CA ASN A 419 5.20 -16.69 11.48
C ASN A 419 5.95 -15.34 11.41
N ASN A 420 6.10 -14.60 12.51
CA ASN A 420 6.87 -13.36 12.50
C ASN A 420 8.36 -13.69 12.64
N TYR A 421 9.20 -12.95 11.92
CA TYR A 421 10.66 -13.02 12.01
C TYR A 421 11.18 -11.74 12.68
N MET A 422 12.01 -11.90 13.71
CA MET A 422 12.55 -10.79 14.49
C MET A 422 14.05 -10.98 14.67
N GLU A 423 14.85 -9.98 14.32
CA GLU A 423 16.31 -10.05 14.41
C GLU A 423 16.90 -8.76 14.98
N LYS A 424 17.88 -8.91 15.89
CA LYS A 424 18.67 -7.81 16.46
C LYS A 424 17.84 -6.70 17.11
N LEU A 425 16.71 -7.06 17.71
CA LEU A 425 15.89 -6.12 18.48
C LEU A 425 16.56 -5.84 19.82
N THR A 426 16.67 -4.57 20.18
CA THR A 426 17.25 -4.14 21.47
C THR A 426 16.21 -4.03 22.59
N GLY A 427 14.92 -4.11 22.25
CA GLY A 427 13.80 -4.10 23.16
C GLY A 427 13.13 -5.47 23.35
N ASN A 428 11.82 -5.45 23.59
CA ASN A 428 11.00 -6.64 23.74
C ASN A 428 10.60 -7.21 22.37
N ALA A 429 11.04 -8.43 22.04
CA ALA A 429 10.67 -9.04 20.77
C ALA A 429 9.19 -9.46 20.74
N ILE A 430 8.73 -10.28 21.70
CA ILE A 430 7.29 -10.53 21.89
C ILE A 430 6.94 -10.38 23.37
N LEU A 431 6.00 -9.47 23.68
CA LEU A 431 5.51 -9.21 25.02
C LEU A 431 4.00 -9.39 25.12
N LEU A 432 3.60 -10.44 25.84
CA LEU A 432 2.25 -10.60 26.39
C LEU A 432 2.24 -9.91 27.76
N ASP A 433 1.92 -8.62 27.79
CA ASP A 433 2.04 -7.82 29.00
C ASP A 433 0.94 -8.18 30.03
N SER A 434 1.21 -7.95 31.32
CA SER A 434 0.17 -7.99 32.34
C SER A 434 -0.77 -6.78 32.20
N GLY A 435 -2.06 -6.98 32.44
CA GLY A 435 -3.06 -5.91 32.45
C GLY A 435 -3.12 -5.14 33.76
N SER A 436 -3.76 -3.98 33.69
CA SER A 436 -4.20 -3.15 34.83
C SER A 436 -5.72 -3.22 35.05
N TYR A 437 -6.45 -3.91 34.19
CA TYR A 437 -7.90 -4.13 34.26
C TYR A 437 -8.25 -5.52 33.72
N ASP A 438 -9.21 -6.21 34.35
CA ASP A 438 -9.73 -7.50 33.89
C ASP A 438 -11.15 -7.31 33.34
N GLY A 439 -11.25 -7.27 32.00
CA GLY A 439 -12.54 -7.19 31.29
C GLY A 439 -13.27 -8.53 31.18
N GLY A 440 -12.75 -9.59 31.81
CA GLY A 440 -13.28 -10.94 31.74
C GLY A 440 -12.83 -11.70 30.50
N SER A 441 -12.99 -13.03 30.56
CA SER A 441 -12.63 -13.96 29.49
C SER A 441 -13.41 -13.71 28.20
N ASP A 442 -14.60 -13.11 28.29
CA ASP A 442 -15.42 -12.80 27.11
C ASP A 442 -14.96 -11.52 26.40
N GLY A 443 -14.24 -10.62 27.09
CA GLY A 443 -13.73 -9.37 26.52
C GLY A 443 -14.79 -8.28 26.31
N TYR A 444 -16.05 -8.51 26.68
CA TYR A 444 -17.13 -7.55 26.48
C TYR A 444 -17.94 -7.37 27.78
N PRO A 445 -17.35 -6.73 28.82
CA PRO A 445 -18.06 -6.46 30.06
C PRO A 445 -19.24 -5.52 29.81
N SER A 446 -20.29 -5.64 30.61
CA SER A 446 -21.45 -4.75 30.50
C SER A 446 -21.10 -3.32 30.95
N ASN A 447 -21.28 -2.34 30.05
CA ASN A 447 -21.12 -0.91 30.32
C ASN A 447 -19.76 -0.51 30.94
N PRO A 448 -18.63 -0.77 30.25
CA PRO A 448 -17.32 -0.35 30.74
C PRO A 448 -17.25 1.18 30.83
N SER A 449 -16.62 1.69 31.88
CA SER A 449 -16.35 3.12 32.02
C SER A 449 -15.26 3.57 31.05
N SER A 450 -15.13 4.88 30.81
CA SER A 450 -14.01 5.43 30.01
C SER A 450 -12.64 5.11 30.62
N SER A 451 -12.54 5.02 31.96
CA SER A 451 -11.31 4.57 32.63
C SER A 451 -11.01 3.09 32.34
N ASP A 452 -12.03 2.24 32.26
CA ASP A 452 -11.86 0.83 31.90
C ASP A 452 -11.36 0.72 30.46
N LEU A 453 -11.97 1.45 29.52
CA LEU A 453 -11.58 1.44 28.10
C LEU A 453 -10.16 1.97 27.84
N THR A 454 -9.64 2.85 28.68
CA THR A 454 -8.26 3.38 28.56
C THR A 454 -7.20 2.50 29.22
N ALA A 455 -7.62 1.58 30.10
CA ALA A 455 -6.73 0.67 30.79
C ALA A 455 -6.00 -0.31 29.84
N GLN A 456 -5.03 -1.01 30.40
CA GLN A 456 -4.38 -2.16 29.76
C GLN A 456 -5.15 -3.41 30.16
N TRP A 457 -5.80 -4.06 29.20
CA TRP A 457 -6.69 -5.17 29.49
C TRP A 457 -5.90 -6.47 29.65
N LYS A 458 -6.29 -7.26 30.65
CA LYS A 458 -5.80 -8.63 30.85
C LYS A 458 -5.93 -9.43 29.55
N ILE A 459 -4.94 -10.27 29.30
CA ILE A 459 -4.91 -11.14 28.14
C ILE A 459 -5.54 -12.48 28.49
N TYR A 460 -6.46 -12.94 27.66
CA TYR A 460 -6.93 -14.32 27.65
C TYR A 460 -6.69 -14.98 26.29
N ARG A 461 -6.23 -16.23 26.29
CA ARG A 461 -6.20 -17.12 25.11
C ARG A 461 -5.43 -16.59 23.90
N ALA A 462 -4.37 -15.83 24.12
CA ALA A 462 -3.47 -15.45 23.04
C ALA A 462 -2.71 -16.68 22.51
N ASN A 463 -2.51 -16.74 21.20
CA ASN A 463 -1.72 -17.78 20.53
C ASN A 463 -0.44 -17.17 19.95
N VAL A 464 0.72 -17.57 20.45
CA VAL A 464 2.06 -17.18 19.96
C VAL A 464 2.72 -18.40 19.35
N VAL A 465 2.64 -18.51 18.02
CA VAL A 465 2.90 -19.79 17.32
C VAL A 465 3.86 -19.61 16.16
N ASN A 466 4.87 -20.47 16.01
CA ASN A 466 5.72 -20.45 14.81
C ASN A 466 6.43 -19.11 14.54
N ASN A 467 6.87 -18.38 15.56
CA ASN A 467 7.71 -17.18 15.37
C ASN A 467 9.20 -17.54 15.47
N THR A 468 10.06 -16.77 14.80
CA THR A 468 11.53 -16.90 14.89
C THR A 468 12.13 -15.60 15.41
N ILE A 469 12.89 -15.68 16.49
CA ILE A 469 13.58 -14.54 17.12
C ILE A 469 15.07 -14.85 17.17
N VAL A 470 15.91 -13.95 16.64
CA VAL A 470 17.35 -14.15 16.53
C VAL A 470 18.13 -12.95 17.05
N ASP A 471 19.19 -13.23 17.81
CA ASP A 471 20.18 -12.26 18.28
C ASP A 471 19.57 -10.97 18.87
N SER A 472 18.40 -11.11 19.50
CA SER A 472 17.66 -10.01 20.11
C SER A 472 17.90 -9.97 21.63
N ALA A 473 17.68 -8.81 22.25
CA ALA A 473 17.88 -8.60 23.69
C ALA A 473 16.94 -9.48 24.54
N THR A 474 15.76 -9.80 24.01
CA THR A 474 14.78 -10.68 24.65
C THR A 474 14.09 -11.56 23.61
N GLY A 475 13.52 -12.68 24.05
CA GLY A 475 12.64 -13.53 23.23
C GLY A 475 11.17 -13.31 23.55
N ILE A 476 10.49 -14.35 24.03
CA ILE A 476 9.05 -14.32 24.33
C ILE A 476 8.82 -14.15 25.83
N ILE A 477 8.13 -13.07 26.21
CA ILE A 477 7.80 -12.74 27.59
C ILE A 477 6.29 -12.83 27.79
N VAL A 478 5.88 -13.56 28.83
CA VAL A 478 4.49 -13.71 29.26
C VAL A 478 4.35 -13.15 30.68
N GLY A 479 3.72 -11.99 30.77
CA GLY A 479 3.54 -11.19 31.98
C GLY A 479 4.66 -10.18 32.23
N SER A 480 4.36 -9.16 33.04
CA SER A 480 5.31 -8.08 33.40
C SER A 480 5.30 -7.71 34.90
N GLY A 481 4.57 -8.47 35.71
CA GLY A 481 4.43 -8.22 37.16
C GLY A 481 3.32 -7.24 37.55
N LYS A 482 2.56 -6.65 36.61
CA LYS A 482 1.32 -5.91 36.93
C LYS A 482 0.23 -6.86 37.44
N THR A 483 -0.81 -6.28 38.06
CA THR A 483 -1.87 -6.97 38.82
C THR A 483 -2.51 -8.15 38.10
N TYR A 484 -2.79 -8.04 36.80
CA TYR A 484 -3.55 -9.04 36.06
C TYR A 484 -2.66 -9.75 35.03
N PRO A 485 -1.99 -10.87 35.39
CA PRO A 485 -1.16 -11.60 34.43
C PRO A 485 -2.00 -12.21 33.29
N PRO A 486 -1.38 -12.47 32.12
CA PRO A 486 -2.03 -13.21 31.04
C PRO A 486 -2.61 -14.55 31.54
N GLN A 487 -3.64 -15.06 30.88
CA GLN A 487 -4.25 -16.33 31.23
C GLN A 487 -4.60 -17.19 30.02
N ASP A 488 -4.49 -18.51 30.17
CA ASP A 488 -4.94 -19.54 29.22
C ASP A 488 -4.39 -19.36 27.79
N SER A 489 -3.20 -18.75 27.68
CA SER A 489 -2.53 -18.50 26.41
C SER A 489 -1.71 -19.71 25.96
N ARG A 490 -1.21 -19.68 24.72
CA ARG A 490 -0.40 -20.75 24.14
C ARG A 490 0.85 -20.17 23.49
N VAL A 491 2.01 -20.68 23.87
CA VAL A 491 3.32 -20.34 23.28
C VAL A 491 3.88 -21.62 22.70
N ALA A 492 3.86 -21.77 21.37
CA ALA A 492 4.19 -23.03 20.74
C ALA A 492 4.98 -22.92 19.45
N ASN A 493 5.83 -23.90 19.19
CA ASN A 493 6.56 -24.04 17.93
C ASN A 493 7.35 -22.78 17.56
N ASN A 494 7.77 -21.96 18.52
CA ASN A 494 8.62 -20.80 18.25
C ASN A 494 10.10 -21.22 18.32
N ILE A 495 10.97 -20.51 17.58
CA ILE A 495 12.42 -20.55 17.81
C ILE A 495 12.86 -19.22 18.41
N VAL A 496 13.59 -19.28 19.52
CA VAL A 496 14.36 -18.16 20.04
C VAL A 496 15.83 -18.56 20.14
N ARG A 497 16.67 -17.94 19.31
CA ARG A 497 18.12 -18.14 19.29
C ARG A 497 18.79 -16.79 19.54
N ASN A 498 19.08 -16.49 20.80
CA ASN A 498 19.81 -15.29 21.19
C ASN A 498 21.09 -15.68 21.94
N THR A 499 22.11 -14.84 21.89
CA THR A 499 23.34 -15.01 22.67
C THR A 499 23.31 -14.28 24.01
N VAL A 500 22.34 -13.38 24.19
CA VAL A 500 22.13 -12.57 25.40
C VAL A 500 20.66 -12.61 25.84
N GLY A 501 20.42 -12.17 27.08
CA GLY A 501 19.09 -11.97 27.62
C GLY A 501 18.31 -13.27 27.89
N THR A 502 17.00 -13.13 28.00
CA THR A 502 16.09 -14.24 28.31
C THR A 502 15.35 -14.68 27.06
N LEU A 503 15.45 -15.97 26.74
CA LEU A 503 14.84 -16.57 25.57
C LEU A 503 13.31 -16.73 25.73
N TYR A 504 12.90 -17.20 26.91
CA TYR A 504 11.50 -17.36 27.29
C TYR A 504 11.34 -17.01 28.76
N ASN A 505 10.33 -16.20 29.08
CA ASN A 505 10.04 -15.78 30.45
C ASN A 505 8.54 -15.86 30.75
N GLU A 506 8.12 -16.71 31.69
CA GLU A 506 6.77 -16.67 32.25
C GLU A 506 6.81 -15.92 33.59
N ALA A 507 6.66 -14.59 33.56
CA ALA A 507 6.91 -13.71 34.71
C ALA A 507 5.86 -13.84 35.84
N ALA A 508 4.76 -14.56 35.61
CA ALA A 508 3.67 -14.76 36.57
C ALA A 508 2.96 -16.11 36.32
N THR A 509 2.09 -16.54 37.23
CA THR A 509 1.26 -17.73 37.02
C THR A 509 0.17 -17.44 36.00
N THR A 510 0.24 -18.07 34.82
CA THR A 510 -0.67 -17.75 33.69
C THR A 510 -1.49 -18.93 33.14
N ASN A 511 -1.22 -20.16 33.59
CA ASN A 511 -1.71 -21.39 32.93
C ASN A 511 -1.37 -21.47 31.43
N THR A 512 -0.38 -20.69 30.96
CA THR A 512 0.04 -20.71 29.56
C THR A 512 0.64 -22.05 29.21
N VAL A 513 0.18 -22.62 28.10
CA VAL A 513 0.70 -23.88 27.55
C VAL A 513 1.94 -23.59 26.71
N PHE A 514 3.04 -24.27 27.03
CA PHE A 514 4.27 -24.27 26.24
C PHE A 514 4.45 -25.63 25.57
N GLU A 515 4.72 -25.67 24.26
CA GLU A 515 5.02 -26.92 23.55
C GLU A 515 5.83 -26.70 22.26
N GLY A 516 6.70 -27.64 21.92
CA GLY A 516 7.39 -27.65 20.62
C GLY A 516 8.32 -26.46 20.35
N ASN A 517 8.58 -25.62 21.36
CA ASN A 517 9.47 -24.47 21.23
C ASN A 517 10.94 -24.90 21.24
N ILE A 518 11.80 -24.09 20.63
CA ILE A 518 13.26 -24.23 20.70
C ILE A 518 13.84 -22.94 21.28
N GLY A 519 14.68 -23.07 22.32
CA GLY A 519 15.40 -21.96 22.93
C GLY A 519 16.89 -22.27 23.01
N TYR A 520 17.75 -21.47 22.37
CA TYR A 520 19.20 -21.74 22.36
C TYR A 520 20.07 -20.49 22.48
N GLY A 521 21.27 -20.67 23.04
CA GLY A 521 22.34 -19.68 23.06
C GLY A 521 22.37 -18.75 24.29
N SER A 522 21.28 -18.67 25.06
CA SER A 522 21.21 -17.87 26.28
C SER A 522 20.26 -18.46 27.33
N THR A 523 19.80 -17.65 28.26
CA THR A 523 19.08 -18.11 29.45
C THR A 523 17.61 -18.43 29.15
N VAL A 524 17.18 -19.64 29.52
CA VAL A 524 15.77 -20.01 29.66
C VAL A 524 15.41 -19.90 31.14
N ASN A 525 14.84 -18.79 31.63
CA ASN A 525 14.49 -18.64 33.06
C ASN A 525 13.39 -17.57 33.27
N ASN A 526 12.25 -17.83 33.95
CA ASN A 526 12.18 -17.99 35.42
C ASN A 526 11.63 -19.34 35.96
N LYS A 527 11.14 -20.24 35.09
CA LYS A 527 10.47 -21.49 35.48
C LYS A 527 11.05 -22.64 34.67
N SER A 528 11.55 -23.66 35.34
CA SER A 528 12.10 -24.85 34.66
C SER A 528 11.06 -25.44 33.72
N ARG A 529 11.41 -25.60 32.45
CA ARG A 529 10.57 -26.22 31.42
C ARG A 529 11.16 -27.54 30.98
N ALA A 530 10.29 -28.52 30.72
CA ALA A 530 10.71 -29.77 30.12
C ALA A 530 11.11 -29.56 28.65
N ALA A 531 11.91 -30.47 28.10
CA ALA A 531 12.32 -30.41 26.69
C ALA A 531 11.13 -30.44 25.71
N ALA A 532 10.00 -31.07 26.09
CA ALA A 532 8.78 -31.07 25.29
C ALA A 532 8.09 -29.69 25.25
N GLU A 533 8.31 -28.85 26.27
CA GLU A 533 7.80 -27.47 26.34
C GLU A 533 8.75 -26.50 25.62
N ILE A 534 10.04 -26.55 25.96
CA ILE A 534 11.12 -25.76 25.38
C ILE A 534 12.36 -26.66 25.23
N TRP A 535 12.71 -27.00 24.00
CA TRP A 535 13.89 -27.80 23.71
C TRP A 535 15.13 -26.91 23.61
N ASN A 536 16.09 -27.11 24.52
CA ASN A 536 17.39 -26.46 24.44
C ASN A 536 18.28 -27.16 23.41
N THR A 537 18.15 -26.77 22.15
CA THR A 537 18.94 -27.29 21.03
C THR A 537 19.26 -26.20 20.03
N ASN A 538 20.43 -26.27 19.41
CA ASN A 538 20.78 -25.34 18.34
C ASN A 538 19.85 -25.57 17.14
N PRO A 539 19.09 -24.56 16.67
CA PRO A 539 18.22 -24.72 15.50
C PRO A 539 19.00 -24.93 14.19
N LEU A 540 20.33 -24.74 14.17
CA LEU A 540 21.18 -24.88 12.99
C LEU A 540 20.66 -24.06 11.81
N PHE A 541 20.71 -22.73 11.94
CA PHE A 541 20.34 -21.82 10.86
C PHE A 541 21.41 -21.74 9.77
N THR A 542 20.96 -21.43 8.56
CA THR A 542 21.74 -20.96 7.42
C THR A 542 21.22 -19.58 6.99
N THR A 543 22.09 -18.74 6.43
CA THR A 543 21.68 -17.40 5.97
C THR A 543 21.26 -17.43 4.51
N VAL A 544 20.03 -16.99 4.23
CA VAL A 544 19.47 -16.91 2.87
C VAL A 544 18.75 -15.57 2.72
N GLY A 545 19.15 -14.77 1.73
CA GLY A 545 18.57 -13.43 1.52
C GLY A 545 18.74 -12.48 2.72
N GLY A 546 19.77 -12.70 3.55
CA GLY A 546 20.01 -11.93 4.77
C GLY A 546 19.24 -12.41 6.01
N LEU A 547 18.36 -13.41 5.88
CA LEU A 547 17.58 -13.97 6.99
C LEU A 547 18.15 -15.31 7.45
N GLN A 548 17.94 -15.64 8.73
CA GLN A 548 18.25 -16.96 9.29
C GLN A 548 17.11 -17.96 9.00
N LYS A 549 17.39 -18.91 8.10
CA LYS A 549 16.49 -20.01 7.71
C LYS A 549 17.01 -21.35 8.22
N LEU A 550 16.17 -22.37 8.28
CA LEU A 550 16.58 -23.71 8.73
C LEU A 550 17.61 -24.33 7.75
N SER A 551 18.70 -24.89 8.28
CA SER A 551 19.56 -25.75 7.46
C SER A 551 18.89 -27.11 7.21
N ASP A 552 19.40 -27.88 6.25
CA ASP A 552 18.96 -29.24 5.93
C ASP A 552 19.09 -30.24 7.11
N SER A 553 20.00 -29.96 8.04
CA SER A 553 20.24 -30.75 9.25
C SER A 553 19.53 -30.22 10.49
N SER A 554 18.68 -29.21 10.34
CA SER A 554 18.05 -28.54 11.47
C SER A 554 17.17 -29.50 12.29
N PRO A 555 17.31 -29.53 13.63
CA PRO A 555 16.42 -30.29 14.49
C PRO A 555 15.00 -29.71 14.57
N ALA A 556 14.77 -28.51 14.03
CA ALA A 556 13.45 -27.88 14.02
C ALA A 556 12.53 -28.45 12.93
N ILE A 557 13.10 -29.15 11.95
CA ILE A 557 12.36 -29.75 10.83
C ILE A 557 11.39 -30.81 11.37
N ASN A 558 10.11 -30.70 11.01
CA ASN A 558 9.00 -31.54 11.44
C ASN A 558 8.84 -31.65 12.97
N TYR A 559 9.43 -30.72 13.74
CA TYR A 559 9.43 -30.82 15.20
C TYR A 559 8.15 -30.25 15.85
N ALA A 560 7.37 -29.46 15.11
CA ALA A 560 6.21 -28.76 15.66
C ALA A 560 5.23 -29.71 16.37
N LYS A 561 4.59 -29.20 17.41
CA LYS A 561 3.59 -29.89 18.25
C LYS A 561 2.23 -29.22 18.12
N GLY A 562 1.19 -29.95 18.49
CA GLY A 562 -0.19 -29.48 18.42
C GLY A 562 -0.70 -29.30 16.98
N SER A 563 -1.89 -28.73 16.86
CA SER A 563 -2.51 -28.39 15.57
C SER A 563 -3.07 -26.97 15.64
N TYR A 564 -2.68 -26.15 14.67
CA TYR A 564 -3.02 -24.73 14.61
C TYR A 564 -3.56 -24.39 13.22
N ALA A 565 -4.86 -24.59 13.01
CA ALA A 565 -5.50 -24.48 11.70
C ALA A 565 -5.36 -23.09 11.03
N PHE A 566 -4.99 -22.05 11.79
CA PHE A 566 -4.74 -20.71 11.26
C PHE A 566 -3.31 -20.51 10.72
N VAL A 567 -2.39 -21.47 10.91
CA VAL A 567 -1.02 -21.43 10.38
C VAL A 567 -0.96 -22.33 9.15
N THR A 568 -1.28 -21.76 7.98
CA THR A 568 -1.35 -22.51 6.70
C THR A 568 -0.13 -22.32 5.82
N LYS A 569 0.58 -21.20 6.00
CA LYS A 569 1.82 -20.87 5.29
C LYS A 569 2.92 -20.54 6.29
N ASP A 570 4.14 -20.40 5.82
CA ASP A 570 5.29 -19.91 6.59
C ASP A 570 5.54 -18.41 6.36
N MET A 571 6.67 -17.88 6.82
CA MET A 571 7.04 -16.47 6.67
C MET A 571 7.37 -16.05 5.23
N ASP A 572 7.70 -17.00 4.35
CA ASP A 572 8.07 -16.78 2.95
C ASP A 572 6.87 -16.99 1.99
N GLY A 573 5.75 -17.46 2.54
CA GLY A 573 4.49 -17.70 1.85
C GLY A 573 4.34 -19.12 1.30
N GLU A 574 5.24 -20.01 1.69
CA GLU A 574 5.25 -21.42 1.34
C GLU A 574 4.21 -22.18 2.17
N THR A 575 3.59 -23.20 1.57
CA THR A 575 2.57 -23.99 2.28
C THR A 575 3.26 -24.92 3.27
N ARG A 576 2.78 -24.94 4.51
CA ARG A 576 3.30 -25.88 5.51
C ARG A 576 2.79 -27.28 5.24
N SER A 577 3.68 -28.26 5.35
CA SER A 577 3.38 -29.67 5.11
C SER A 577 3.27 -30.42 6.44
N THR A 578 4.37 -31.00 6.91
CA THR A 578 4.56 -31.36 8.31
C THR A 578 5.28 -30.20 8.97
N ASN A 579 4.56 -29.45 9.80
CA ASN A 579 5.06 -28.16 10.28
C ASN A 579 6.43 -28.25 10.95
N ASP A 580 7.31 -27.35 10.54
CA ASP A 580 8.54 -27.06 11.26
C ASP A 580 8.28 -26.17 12.49
N THR A 581 9.18 -26.22 13.47
CA THR A 581 9.22 -25.22 14.54
C THR A 581 9.91 -23.96 14.02
N GLY A 582 9.35 -22.78 14.29
CA GLY A 582 9.82 -21.48 13.79
C GLY A 582 8.97 -20.94 12.64
N ALA A 583 9.34 -19.75 12.17
CA ALA A 583 8.62 -19.00 11.14
C ALA A 583 8.87 -19.51 9.71
N ASP A 584 10.01 -20.16 9.48
CA ASP A 584 10.42 -20.81 8.23
C ASP A 584 9.82 -22.22 8.17
N GLU A 585 9.35 -22.64 6.99
CA GLU A 585 9.13 -24.05 6.66
C GLU A 585 10.23 -24.44 5.67
N ARG A 586 11.10 -25.37 6.06
CA ARG A 586 12.31 -25.68 5.32
C ARG A 586 11.99 -26.16 3.90
N SER A 587 12.32 -25.32 2.93
CA SER A 587 12.22 -25.62 1.51
C SER A 587 13.58 -25.44 0.80
N ASN A 588 13.71 -26.01 -0.40
CA ASN A 588 14.86 -25.72 -1.28
C ASN A 588 14.62 -24.47 -2.14
N ALA A 589 13.61 -23.64 -1.82
CA ALA A 589 13.31 -22.45 -2.59
C ALA A 589 14.41 -21.39 -2.43
N THR A 590 14.69 -20.68 -3.53
CA THR A 590 15.63 -19.56 -3.57
C THR A 590 14.94 -18.24 -3.90
N THR A 591 13.62 -18.28 -4.07
CA THR A 591 12.75 -17.16 -4.40
C THR A 591 11.51 -17.24 -3.54
N PHE A 592 11.17 -16.15 -2.86
CA PHE A 592 10.12 -16.13 -1.85
C PHE A 592 9.06 -15.11 -2.24
N SER A 593 7.79 -15.48 -2.06
CA SER A 593 6.65 -14.60 -2.37
C SER A 593 6.47 -13.50 -1.33
N ILE A 594 6.92 -13.77 -0.11
CA ILE A 594 6.95 -12.84 1.01
C ILE A 594 8.41 -12.73 1.44
N ARG A 595 8.89 -11.50 1.58
CA ARG A 595 10.26 -11.18 2.00
C ARG A 595 10.28 -9.80 2.64
N PRO A 596 11.37 -9.42 3.35
CA PRO A 596 11.56 -8.05 3.77
C PRO A 596 11.45 -7.09 2.59
N LEU A 597 10.67 -6.04 2.79
CA LEU A 597 10.44 -4.99 1.82
C LEU A 597 11.58 -4.00 1.83
N THR A 598 11.82 -3.42 0.67
CA THR A 598 12.76 -2.32 0.43
C THR A 598 11.99 -1.12 -0.12
N PRO A 599 12.60 0.09 -0.15
CA PRO A 599 11.95 1.25 -0.77
C PRO A 599 11.56 1.06 -2.25
N ALA A 600 12.11 0.06 -2.95
CA ALA A 600 11.71 -0.26 -4.33
C ALA A 600 10.39 -1.06 -4.41
N ASP A 601 9.96 -1.66 -3.30
CA ASP A 601 8.75 -2.50 -3.22
C ASP A 601 7.51 -1.73 -2.76
N VAL A 602 7.68 -0.47 -2.32
CA VAL A 602 6.62 0.34 -1.70
C VAL A 602 6.66 1.79 -2.19
N GLY A 603 5.61 2.54 -1.85
CA GLY A 603 5.51 3.96 -2.17
C GLY A 603 5.07 4.25 -3.60
N PRO A 604 5.11 5.53 -4.02
CA PRO A 604 4.40 6.02 -5.20
C PRO A 604 4.83 5.40 -6.54
N LEU A 605 6.07 4.91 -6.59
CA LEU A 605 6.68 4.33 -7.78
C LEU A 605 6.71 2.81 -7.77
N ALA A 606 6.23 2.16 -6.71
CA ALA A 606 6.20 0.70 -6.69
C ALA A 606 5.26 0.15 -7.79
N PRO A 607 5.54 -1.07 -8.30
CA PRO A 607 4.79 -1.70 -9.40
C PRO A 607 3.26 -1.73 -9.20
#